data_AF-A0A131XSK9-F1
#
_entry.id   AF-A0A131XSK9-F1
#
_cell.length_a   1.000
_cell.length_b   1.000
_cell.length_c   1.000
_cell.angle_alpha   90.00
_cell.angle_beta   90.00
_cell.angle_gamma   90.00
#
_symmetry.space_group_name_H-M   'P 1'
#
loop_
_entity.id
_entity.type
_entity.pdbx_description
1 polymer ?
#
loop_
_entity_poly.entity_id
_entity_poly.type
_entity_poly.pdbx_seq_one_letter_code
_entity_poly.pdbx_strand_id
1 'polypeptide(L)' 'LVVTIVVLLAMDVMLPALATNDCYEPANGCPRNSKGNGRKIWLRSRNEASCYSITTTGCDGHGFPRLGDC' A
#
# COMPACT_ATOMS: atom_id res chain seq x y z
N LEU A 1 -43.29 -0.61 17.98
CA LEU A 1 -42.56 -1.31 16.89
C LEU A 1 -41.80 -0.25 16.05
N VAL A 2 -40.84 0.44 16.67
CA VAL A 2 -40.07 1.57 16.06
C VAL A 2 -38.60 1.50 16.50
N VAL A 3 -38.10 0.29 16.76
CA VAL A 3 -36.73 0.04 17.26
C VAL A 3 -35.94 -0.79 16.25
N THR A 4 -36.22 -0.60 14.96
CA THR A 4 -35.61 -1.38 13.87
C THR A 4 -34.94 -0.52 12.81
N ILE A 5 -34.83 0.80 13.02
CA ILE A 5 -34.30 1.75 12.03
C ILE A 5 -32.92 2.32 12.48
N VAL A 6 -32.30 1.79 13.53
CA VAL A 6 -31.00 2.31 14.04
C VAL A 6 -29.80 1.44 13.62
N VAL A 7 -30.02 0.35 12.88
CA VAL A 7 -28.93 -0.56 12.48
C VAL A 7 -28.97 -0.85 10.98
N LEU A 8 -29.19 0.18 10.16
CA LEU A 8 -28.88 0.10 8.75
C LEU A 8 -27.49 0.69 8.52
N LEU A 9 -26.51 -0.18 8.79
CA LEU A 9 -25.30 -0.32 8.02
C LEU A 9 -24.36 0.89 8.09
N ALA A 10 -23.77 1.06 9.28
CA ALA A 10 -22.39 1.48 9.39
C ALA A 10 -21.50 0.47 8.65
N MET A 11 -21.35 0.69 7.36
CA MET A 11 -20.34 0.07 6.51
C MET A 11 -20.36 0.84 5.21
N ASP A 12 -19.87 2.08 5.27
CA ASP A 12 -19.02 2.57 4.19
C ASP A 12 -17.87 1.56 4.12
N VAL A 13 -18.16 0.51 3.37
CA VAL A 13 -17.25 -0.35 2.66
C VAL A 13 -15.96 0.43 2.44
N MET A 14 -15.00 0.19 3.33
CA MET A 14 -13.59 0.25 2.97
C MET A 14 -13.51 -0.71 1.80
N LEU A 15 -13.74 -0.19 0.59
CA LEU A 15 -13.42 -0.90 -0.63
C LEU A 15 -11.98 -1.37 -0.40
N PRO A 16 -11.71 -2.68 -0.26
CA PRO A 16 -10.33 -3.12 -0.28
C PRO A 16 -9.80 -2.58 -1.60
N ALA A 17 -8.82 -1.69 -1.52
CA ALA A 17 -8.18 -1.08 -2.66
C ALA A 17 -8.05 -2.15 -3.74
N LEU A 18 -8.81 -1.96 -4.83
CA LEU A 18 -8.94 -2.86 -5.96
C LEU A 18 -7.57 -3.37 -6.33
N ALA A 19 -7.20 -4.58 -5.84
CA ALA A 19 -5.93 -5.26 -6.01
C ALA A 19 -4.95 -4.42 -6.83
N THR A 20 -4.48 -3.32 -6.22
CA THR A 20 -3.51 -2.48 -6.89
C THR A 20 -2.32 -3.40 -7.05
N ASN A 21 -1.56 -3.23 -8.12
CA ASN A 21 -0.39 -4.06 -8.33
C ASN A 21 0.67 -3.57 -7.33
N ASP A 22 0.41 -3.81 -6.03
CA ASP A 22 1.05 -3.26 -4.84
C ASP A 22 2.53 -3.64 -4.84
N CYS A 23 2.88 -4.71 -5.55
CA CYS A 23 4.24 -5.13 -5.79
C CYS A 23 5.10 -4.06 -6.48
N TYR A 24 4.51 -3.14 -7.24
CA TYR A 24 5.27 -2.19 -8.07
C TYR A 24 5.15 -0.75 -7.57
N GLU A 25 6.17 0.05 -7.86
CA GLU A 25 6.10 1.50 -7.66
C GLU A 25 4.98 2.09 -8.55
N PRO A 26 4.17 3.04 -8.04
CA PRO A 26 3.20 3.78 -8.84
C PRO A 26 3.91 4.58 -9.93
N ALA A 27 3.18 4.96 -10.98
CA ALA A 27 3.76 5.64 -12.15
C ALA A 27 4.48 6.95 -11.80
N ASN A 28 4.00 7.68 -10.79
CA ASN A 28 4.61 8.93 -10.31
C ASN A 28 5.76 8.70 -9.32
N GLY A 29 6.12 7.45 -9.05
CA GLY A 29 7.11 7.09 -8.06
C GLY A 29 6.60 7.22 -6.62
N CYS A 30 7.43 6.79 -5.68
CA CYS A 30 7.24 7.01 -4.26
C CYS A 30 8.23 8.03 -3.70
N PRO A 31 7.81 8.87 -2.74
CA PRO A 31 8.66 9.88 -2.15
C PRO A 31 9.79 9.21 -1.36
N ARG A 32 11.02 9.32 -1.86
CA ARG A 32 12.19 8.71 -1.21
C ARG A 32 12.65 9.59 -0.06
N ASN A 33 12.91 8.99 1.10
CA ASN A 33 13.46 9.67 2.27
C ASN A 33 14.88 9.12 2.57
N SER A 34 15.89 9.97 2.42
CA SER A 34 17.29 9.65 2.71
C SER A 34 17.70 9.93 4.16
N LYS A 35 16.84 10.59 4.96
CA LYS A 35 17.15 11.06 6.32
C LYS A 35 16.69 10.11 7.44
N GLY A 36 16.44 8.84 7.13
CA GLY A 36 16.24 7.78 8.12
C GLY A 36 14.85 7.68 8.77
N ASN A 37 14.02 8.73 8.77
CA ASN A 37 12.68 8.70 9.36
C ASN A 37 11.59 8.07 8.45
N GLY A 38 11.96 7.42 7.35
CA GLY A 38 11.01 6.73 6.48
C GLY A 38 10.91 5.24 6.81
N ARG A 39 9.80 4.60 6.42
CA ARG A 39 9.72 3.13 6.44
C ARG A 39 10.45 2.56 5.23
N LYS A 40 11.15 1.44 5.44
CA LYS A 40 11.71 0.65 4.34
C LYS A 40 10.61 -0.23 3.75
N ILE A 41 10.46 -0.20 2.44
CA ILE A 41 9.59 -1.10 1.68
C ILE A 41 10.35 -1.76 0.54
N TRP A 42 9.82 -2.88 0.05
CA TRP A 42 10.33 -3.66 -1.06
C TRP A 42 9.36 -3.61 -2.23
N LEU A 43 9.89 -3.31 -3.41
CA LEU A 43 9.14 -3.17 -4.66
C LEU A 43 9.80 -4.07 -5.70
N ARG A 44 8.99 -4.61 -6.61
CA ARG A 44 9.46 -5.37 -7.76
C ARG A 44 9.78 -4.41 -8.91
N SER A 45 10.90 -4.63 -9.57
CA SER A 45 11.24 -3.94 -10.81
C SER A 45 10.30 -4.39 -11.94
N ARG A 46 9.88 -3.47 -12.79
CA ARG A 46 9.07 -3.80 -13.99
C ARG A 46 9.93 -4.35 -15.13
N ASN A 47 11.22 -3.99 -15.15
CA ASN A 47 12.15 -4.34 -16.23
C ASN A 47 13.00 -5.57 -15.88
N GLU A 48 13.08 -5.90 -14.60
CA GLU A 48 13.87 -7.00 -14.07
C GLU A 48 13.00 -7.83 -13.14
N ALA A 49 13.17 -9.15 -13.14
CA ALA A 49 12.51 -10.02 -12.15
C ALA A 49 13.21 -9.93 -10.78
N SER A 50 13.54 -8.72 -10.34
CA SER A 50 14.28 -8.42 -9.12
C SER A 50 13.48 -7.49 -8.20
N CYS A 51 13.70 -7.64 -6.89
CA CYS A 51 13.12 -6.78 -5.87
C CYS A 51 14.18 -5.77 -5.39
N TYR A 52 13.78 -4.51 -5.22
CA TYR A 52 14.62 -3.45 -4.69
C TYR A 52 13.93 -2.78 -3.50
N SER A 53 14.73 -2.20 -2.60
CA SER A 53 14.19 -1.51 -1.43
C SER A 53 14.33 -0.01 -1.54
N ILE A 54 13.31 0.72 -1.09
CA ILE A 54 13.38 2.16 -0.86
C ILE A 54 13.00 2.49 0.57
N THR A 55 13.49 3.63 1.06
CA THR A 55 12.98 4.26 2.28
C THR A 55 12.05 5.37 1.89
N THR A 56 10.82 5.37 2.40
CA THR A 56 9.74 6.30 1.99
C THR A 56 8.94 6.78 3.20
N THR A 57 8.41 7.99 3.13
CA THR A 57 7.41 8.51 4.10
C THR A 57 5.98 8.44 3.58
N GLY A 58 5.81 8.01 2.32
CA GLY A 58 4.52 7.73 1.68
C GLY A 58 4.56 6.37 0.99
N CYS A 59 3.85 6.20 -0.13
CA CYS A 59 3.71 4.93 -0.86
C CYS A 59 2.66 4.00 -0.21
N ASP A 60 1.53 4.54 0.22
CA ASP A 60 0.44 3.75 0.82
C ASP A 60 -0.19 2.84 -0.23
N GLY A 61 -0.46 1.60 0.16
CA GLY A 61 -0.91 0.56 -0.77
C GLY A 61 0.17 0.02 -1.71
N HIS A 62 1.44 0.43 -1.58
CA HIS A 62 2.52 -0.06 -2.43
C HIS A 62 3.72 -0.56 -1.61
N GLY A 63 4.34 -1.62 -2.14
CA GLY A 63 5.48 -2.32 -1.61
C GLY A 63 5.19 -3.15 -0.37
N PHE A 64 6.12 -4.06 -0.08
CA PHE A 64 6.04 -4.95 1.06
C PHE A 64 7.03 -4.56 2.15
N PRO A 65 6.73 -4.84 3.43
CA PRO A 65 7.66 -4.55 4.52
C PRO A 65 8.91 -5.44 4.50
N ARG A 66 8.84 -6.63 3.87
CA ARG A 66 9.92 -7.62 3.85
C ARG A 66 10.25 -8.04 2.41
N LEU A 67 11.51 -8.44 2.19
CA LEU A 67 11.96 -8.91 0.88
C LEU A 67 11.21 -10.18 0.45
N GLY A 68 10.95 -11.13 1.35
CA GLY A 68 10.32 -12.41 0.97
C GLY A 68 8.82 -12.34 0.66
N ASP A 69 8.20 -11.18 0.87
CA ASP A 69 6.84 -10.90 0.41
C ASP A 69 6.85 -10.35 -1.04
N CYS A 70 8.05 -9.99 -1.52
CA CYS A 70 8.40 -9.73 -2.91
C CYS A 70 9.09 -10.99 -3.49
#